data_AF-A0A932TC16-F1
#
_entry.id   AF-A0A932TC16-F1
#
_cell.length_a   1.000
_cell.length_b   1.000
_cell.length_c   1.000
_cell.angle_alpha   90.00
_cell.angle_beta   90.00
_cell.angle_gamma   90.00
#
_symmetry.space_group_name_H-M   'P 1'
#
loop_
_entity.id
_entity.type
_entity.pdbx_description
1 polymer ?
#
loop_
_entity_poly.entity_id
_entity_poly.type
_entity_poly.pdbx_seq_one_letter_code
_entity_poly.pdbx_strand_id
1 'polypeptide(L)'
;MTSSHWLVPTGSGLLLRVLHRALVSPPSLALLVAFATLMGSSVTWPFGLGALALEMSWLYLRCRSPDFVRAVTDEMLRENWQAQVARAEELRAILDTDTATTLTYIIEAQERLAKLEGMNSLVAPSRTEAASLMAHCLHLAEKRHQLQSYLNDARPAELRRELVALEAQAQRTSDPEARRLFRKALAHKTEELQSYRAVEDTVARIDGQLAAVRCAFAALVGKIVRLRAADTTESGTTDQAVAEDLSRLSANVQALEESLNETLALRRDR
;
A
#
# COMPACT_ATOMS: atom_id res chain seq x y z
N MET A 1 5.03 6.12 15.35
CA MET A 1 4.70 5.89 13.94
C MET A 1 3.19 5.72 13.86
N THR A 2 2.48 6.77 13.46
CA THR A 2 1.04 6.73 13.19
C THR A 2 0.84 5.96 11.90
N SER A 3 0.35 4.72 11.99
CA SER A 3 -0.10 3.95 10.84
C SER A 3 -1.27 4.69 10.20
N SER A 4 -0.99 5.54 9.22
CA SER A 4 -2.02 6.04 8.32
C SER A 4 -2.55 4.85 7.55
N HIS A 5 -3.71 4.34 7.97
CA HIS A 5 -4.45 3.37 7.18
C HIS A 5 -4.75 4.03 5.83
N TRP A 6 -4.06 3.57 4.78
CA TRP A 6 -4.26 3.97 3.40
C TRP A 6 -5.59 3.38 2.93
N LEU A 7 -6.68 3.98 3.42
CA LEU A 7 -8.00 3.73 2.92
C LEU A 7 -7.99 4.18 1.47
N VAL A 8 -8.20 3.23 0.55
CA VAL A 8 -8.82 3.50 -0.75
C VAL A 8 -9.89 4.56 -0.48
N PRO A 9 -9.84 5.74 -1.13
CA PRO A 9 -10.67 6.85 -0.74
C PRO A 9 -12.11 6.37 -0.78
N THR A 10 -12.69 6.21 0.41
CA THR A 10 -14.09 5.84 0.56
C THR A 10 -14.92 6.87 -0.20
N GLY A 11 -16.10 6.49 -0.67
CA GLY A 11 -16.95 7.43 -1.44
C GLY A 11 -17.14 8.78 -0.71
N SER A 12 -17.11 8.78 0.62
CA SER A 12 -17.11 9.98 1.45
C SER A 12 -15.85 10.86 1.31
N GLY A 13 -14.66 10.27 1.23
CA GLY A 13 -13.39 10.99 1.02
C GLY A 13 -13.30 11.63 -0.36
N LEU A 14 -13.77 10.92 -1.40
CA LEU A 14 -13.90 11.49 -2.75
C LEU A 14 -14.86 12.67 -2.75
N LEU A 15 -16.05 12.52 -2.17
CA LEU A 15 -17.04 13.60 -2.09
C LEU A 15 -16.50 14.81 -1.34
N LEU A 16 -15.81 14.62 -0.22
CA LEU A 16 -15.22 15.71 0.56
C LEU A 16 -14.15 16.47 -0.25
N ARG A 17 -13.28 15.76 -0.97
CA ARG A 17 -12.24 16.38 -1.81
C ARG A 17 -12.84 17.06 -3.04
N VAL A 18 -13.82 16.46 -3.69
CA VAL A 18 -14.56 17.07 -4.81
C VAL A 18 -15.23 18.36 -4.35
N LEU A 19 -15.89 18.34 -3.18
CA LEU A 19 -16.53 19.52 -2.59
C LEU A 19 -15.49 20.60 -2.22
N HIS A 20 -14.40 20.22 -1.56
CA HIS A 20 -13.32 21.12 -1.21
C HIS A 20 -12.69 21.76 -2.45
N ARG A 21 -12.37 20.98 -3.49
CA ARG A 21 -11.82 21.47 -4.75
C ARG A 21 -12.79 22.39 -5.49
N ALA A 22 -14.08 22.06 -5.44
CA ALA A 22 -15.12 22.88 -6.02
C ALA A 22 -15.29 24.21 -5.26
N LEU A 23 -15.14 24.22 -3.93
CA LEU A 23 -15.16 25.42 -3.07
C LEU A 23 -13.92 26.31 -3.24
N VAL A 24 -12.74 25.73 -3.51
CA VAL A 24 -11.48 26.48 -3.73
C VAL A 24 -11.35 26.97 -5.18
N SER A 25 -12.37 26.77 -6.03
CA SER A 25 -12.32 27.24 -7.41
C SER A 25 -12.40 28.79 -7.48
N PRO A 26 -11.74 29.44 -8.47
CA PRO A 26 -11.83 30.89 -8.62
C PRO A 26 -13.26 31.48 -8.60
N PRO A 27 -14.28 30.89 -9.25
CA PRO A 27 -15.64 31.43 -9.21
C PRO A 27 -16.30 31.28 -7.84
N SER A 28 -16.04 30.19 -7.10
CA SER A 28 -16.60 30.02 -5.76
C SER A 28 -15.97 30.97 -4.75
N LEU A 29 -14.66 31.20 -4.86
CA LEU A 29 -14.00 32.23 -4.05
C LEU A 29 -14.57 33.63 -4.34
N ALA A 30 -14.86 33.97 -5.60
CA ALA A 30 -15.47 35.24 -5.95
C ALA A 30 -16.90 35.39 -5.39
N LEU A 31 -17.70 34.32 -5.43
CA LEU A 31 -19.06 34.32 -4.88
C LEU A 31 -19.08 34.36 -3.35
N LEU A 32 -18.16 33.65 -2.67
CA LEU A 32 -17.99 33.74 -1.22
C LEU A 32 -17.58 35.15 -0.76
N VAL A 33 -16.68 35.80 -1.51
CA VAL A 33 -16.31 37.20 -1.25
C VAL A 33 -17.52 38.12 -1.46
N ALA A 34 -18.28 37.94 -2.55
CA ALA A 34 -19.50 38.70 -2.79
C ALA A 34 -20.54 38.51 -1.67
N PHE A 35 -20.76 37.26 -1.24
CA PHE A 35 -21.63 36.92 -0.13
C PHE A 35 -21.21 37.62 1.18
N ALA A 36 -19.92 37.55 1.52
CA ALA A 36 -19.37 38.20 2.71
C ALA A 36 -19.58 39.72 2.69
N THR A 37 -19.41 40.35 1.52
CA THR A 37 -19.66 41.80 1.37
C THR A 37 -21.14 42.16 1.47
N LEU A 38 -22.03 41.34 0.92
CA LEU A 38 -23.48 41.60 0.92
C LEU A 38 -24.15 41.35 2.27
N MET A 39 -23.59 40.45 3.10
CA MET A 39 -24.10 40.18 4.46
C MET A 39 -23.82 41.29 5.47
N GLY A 40 -22.93 42.24 5.16
CA GLY A 40 -22.62 43.37 6.03
C GLY A 40 -23.71 44.45 6.10
N SER A 41 -24.74 44.39 5.24
CA SER A 41 -25.81 45.39 5.18
C SER A 41 -27.20 44.77 5.33
N SER A 42 -28.03 45.39 6.18
CA SER A 42 -29.40 44.97 6.47
C SER A 42 -30.37 45.11 5.29
N VAL A 43 -29.96 45.82 4.23
CA VAL A 43 -30.76 45.98 3.00
C VAL A 43 -30.39 44.90 1.97
N THR A 44 -29.17 44.38 2.00
CA THR A 44 -28.63 43.47 0.97
C THR A 44 -28.58 41.99 1.35
N TRP A 45 -28.94 41.61 2.58
CA TRP A 45 -28.99 40.21 3.02
C TRP A 45 -29.80 39.26 2.11
N PRO A 46 -30.95 39.63 1.48
CA PRO A 46 -31.64 38.69 0.60
C PRO A 46 -30.85 38.38 -0.67
N PHE A 47 -30.06 39.34 -1.19
CA PHE A 47 -29.15 39.11 -2.31
C PHE A 47 -27.98 38.20 -1.91
N GLY A 48 -27.49 38.32 -0.68
CA GLY A 48 -26.51 37.39 -0.12
C GLY A 48 -27.04 35.95 -0.12
N LEU A 49 -28.25 35.72 0.42
CA LEU A 49 -28.86 34.38 0.39
C LEU A 49 -29.08 33.85 -1.04
N GLY A 50 -29.49 34.73 -1.97
CA GLY A 50 -29.61 34.38 -3.38
C GLY A 50 -28.28 33.95 -4.00
N ALA A 51 -27.19 34.67 -3.71
CA ALA A 51 -25.85 34.32 -4.17
C ALA A 51 -25.40 32.96 -3.62
N LEU A 52 -25.65 32.68 -2.34
CA LEU A 52 -25.33 31.40 -1.72
C LEU A 52 -26.14 30.25 -2.35
N ALA A 53 -27.44 30.44 -2.56
CA ALA A 53 -28.29 29.44 -3.21
C ALA A 53 -27.83 29.13 -4.65
N LEU A 54 -27.42 30.16 -5.39
CA LEU A 54 -26.87 30.01 -6.74
C LEU A 54 -25.54 29.26 -6.72
N GLU A 55 -24.66 29.56 -5.76
CA GLU A 55 -23.40 28.85 -5.59
C GLU A 55 -23.59 27.39 -5.21
N MET A 56 -24.50 27.10 -4.28
CA MET A 56 -24.84 25.72 -3.91
C MET A 56 -25.43 24.95 -5.09
N SER A 57 -26.26 25.59 -5.92
CA SER A 57 -26.82 25.00 -7.13
C SER A 57 -25.74 24.72 -8.18
N TRP A 58 -24.80 25.66 -8.35
CA TRP A 58 -23.65 25.50 -9.25
C TRP A 58 -22.72 24.37 -8.81
N LEU A 59 -22.38 24.31 -7.51
CA LEU A 59 -21.60 23.23 -6.92
C LEU A 59 -22.27 21.88 -7.12
N TYR A 60 -23.58 21.80 -6.91
CA TYR A 60 -24.35 20.58 -7.13
C TYR A 60 -24.26 20.10 -8.59
N LEU A 61 -24.46 21.01 -9.56
CA LEU A 61 -24.35 20.68 -10.98
C LEU A 61 -22.93 20.23 -11.36
N ARG A 62 -21.90 20.88 -10.82
CA ARG A 62 -20.50 20.55 -11.09
C ARG A 62 -20.09 19.21 -10.49
N CYS A 63 -20.48 18.93 -9.25
CA CYS A 63 -20.28 17.63 -8.59
C CYS A 63 -20.98 16.48 -9.34
N ARG A 64 -22.07 16.78 -10.07
CA ARG A 64 -22.78 15.81 -10.90
C ARG A 64 -22.15 15.62 -12.29
N SER A 65 -21.28 16.53 -12.74
CA SER A 65 -20.65 16.42 -14.04
C SER A 65 -19.59 15.30 -14.06
N PRO A 66 -19.69 14.30 -14.95
CA PRO A 66 -18.79 13.16 -14.97
C PRO A 66 -17.36 13.56 -15.29
N ASP A 67 -17.17 14.60 -16.12
CA ASP A 67 -15.86 15.09 -16.51
C ASP A 67 -15.12 15.73 -15.34
N PHE A 68 -15.82 16.46 -14.46
CA PHE A 68 -15.21 17.01 -13.26
C PHE A 68 -14.81 15.90 -12.27
N VAL A 69 -15.68 14.91 -12.06
CA VAL A 69 -15.37 13.78 -11.18
C VAL A 69 -14.15 13.00 -11.69
N ARG A 70 -14.07 12.75 -13.00
CA ARG A 70 -12.91 12.12 -13.65
C ARG A 70 -11.66 12.95 -13.47
N ALA A 71 -11.71 14.26 -13.75
CA ALA A 71 -10.55 15.14 -13.59
C ALA A 71 -10.02 15.16 -12.15
N VAL A 72 -10.90 15.24 -11.15
CA VAL A 72 -10.51 15.21 -9.72
C VAL A 72 -9.93 13.85 -9.34
N THR A 73 -10.53 12.76 -9.85
CA THR A 73 -10.04 11.39 -9.58
C THR A 73 -8.67 11.18 -10.20
N ASP A 74 -8.44 11.65 -11.43
CA ASP A 74 -7.14 11.58 -12.09
C ASP A 74 -6.07 12.42 -11.39
N GLU A 75 -6.44 13.59 -10.85
CA GLU A 75 -5.55 14.43 -10.03
C GLU A 75 -5.16 13.68 -8.74
N MET A 76 -6.14 13.13 -8.03
CA MET A 76 -5.90 12.35 -6.81
C MET A 76 -5.03 11.10 -7.06
N LEU A 77 -5.27 10.39 -8.16
CA LEU A 77 -4.46 9.24 -8.54
C LEU A 77 -3.02 9.64 -8.84
N ARG A 78 -2.82 10.79 -9.52
CA ARG A 78 -1.48 11.33 -9.78
C ARG A 78 -0.75 11.73 -8.49
N GLU A 79 -1.42 12.41 -7.58
CA GLU A 79 -0.85 12.77 -6.27
C GLU A 79 -0.48 11.53 -5.46
N ASN A 80 -1.39 10.55 -5.39
CA ASN A 80 -1.14 9.28 -4.70
C ASN A 80 0.03 8.52 -5.33
N TRP A 81 0.10 8.48 -6.67
CA TRP A 81 1.22 7.88 -7.40
C TRP A 81 2.55 8.54 -7.05
N GLN A 82 2.60 9.88 -7.10
CA GLN A 82 3.81 10.63 -6.74
C GLN A 82 4.24 10.37 -5.29
N ALA A 83 3.28 10.31 -4.36
CA ALA A 83 3.56 9.98 -2.96
C ALA A 83 4.11 8.56 -2.81
N GLN A 84 3.58 7.59 -3.55
CA GLN A 84 4.06 6.20 -3.56
C GLN A 84 5.46 6.10 -4.14
N VAL A 85 5.75 6.77 -5.26
CA VAL A 85 7.08 6.79 -5.87
C VAL A 85 8.10 7.43 -4.93
N ALA A 86 7.78 8.58 -4.33
CA ALA A 86 8.66 9.24 -3.37
C ALA A 86 8.95 8.33 -2.15
N ARG A 87 7.93 7.65 -1.63
CA ARG A 87 8.10 6.68 -0.54
C ARG A 87 8.94 5.47 -0.97
N ALA A 88 8.77 5.01 -2.20
CA ALA A 88 9.56 3.91 -2.73
C ALA A 88 11.04 4.30 -2.86
N GLU A 89 11.33 5.53 -3.29
CA GLU A 89 12.69 6.07 -3.37
C GLU A 89 13.33 6.17 -1.97
N GLU A 90 12.60 6.66 -0.98
CA GLU A 90 13.05 6.70 0.42
C GLU A 90 13.34 5.29 0.96
N LEU A 91 12.41 4.34 0.76
CA LEU A 91 12.60 2.95 1.17
C LEU A 91 13.79 2.31 0.43
N ARG A 92 14.02 2.64 -0.84
CA ARG A 92 15.13 2.09 -1.63
C ARG A 92 16.49 2.43 -1.05
N ALA A 93 16.60 3.54 -0.31
CA ALA A 93 17.85 3.92 0.34
C ALA A 93 18.21 3.04 1.55
N ILE A 94 17.21 2.41 2.18
CA ILE A 94 17.39 1.58 3.39
C ILE A 94 17.26 0.08 3.11
N LEU A 95 16.61 -0.30 2.00
CA LEU A 95 16.40 -1.69 1.61
C LEU A 95 17.69 -2.34 1.09
N ASP A 96 17.77 -3.66 1.24
CA ASP A 96 18.74 -4.50 0.55
C ASP A 96 18.58 -4.43 -0.97
N THR A 97 19.66 -4.72 -1.69
CA THR A 97 19.75 -4.62 -3.14
C THR A 97 18.69 -5.45 -3.86
N ASP A 98 18.37 -6.66 -3.36
CA ASP A 98 17.43 -7.56 -4.03
C ASP A 98 15.99 -7.04 -3.94
N THR A 99 15.57 -6.58 -2.75
CA THR A 99 14.24 -5.99 -2.56
C THR A 99 14.10 -4.67 -3.31
N ALA A 100 15.12 -3.81 -3.24
CA ALA A 100 15.19 -2.55 -3.98
C ALA A 100 15.06 -2.76 -5.49
N THR A 101 15.71 -3.78 -6.03
CA THR A 101 15.66 -4.16 -7.44
C THR A 101 14.25 -4.66 -7.81
N THR A 102 13.66 -5.49 -6.95
CA THR A 102 12.30 -6.01 -7.15
C THR A 102 11.27 -4.88 -7.20
N LEU A 103 11.32 -3.93 -6.24
CA LEU A 103 10.45 -2.76 -6.25
C LEU A 103 10.65 -1.89 -7.48
N THR A 104 11.90 -1.67 -7.90
CA THR A 104 12.21 -0.89 -9.12
C THR A 104 11.53 -1.52 -10.34
N TYR A 105 11.60 -2.85 -10.49
CA TYR A 105 10.91 -3.53 -11.59
C TYR A 105 9.38 -3.39 -11.54
N ILE A 106 8.79 -3.42 -10.35
CA ILE A 106 7.33 -3.24 -10.19
C ILE A 106 6.95 -1.81 -10.60
N ILE A 107 7.70 -0.79 -10.15
CA ILE A 107 7.47 0.62 -10.50
C ILE A 107 7.60 0.83 -12.02
N GLU A 108 8.69 0.33 -12.62
CA GLU A 108 8.89 0.45 -14.07
C GLU A 108 7.78 -0.25 -14.87
N ALA A 109 7.31 -1.41 -14.42
CA ALA A 109 6.22 -2.11 -15.08
C ALA A 109 4.92 -1.29 -15.01
N GLN A 110 4.63 -0.69 -13.85
CA GLN A 110 3.47 0.18 -13.69
C GLN A 110 3.55 1.47 -14.52
N GLU A 111 4.72 2.10 -14.62
CA GLU A 111 4.90 3.24 -15.52
C GLU A 111 4.67 2.86 -16.98
N ARG A 112 5.12 1.68 -17.40
CA ARG A 112 4.84 1.16 -18.75
C ARG A 112 3.35 0.96 -18.96
N LEU A 113 2.63 0.43 -17.97
CA LEU A 113 1.17 0.30 -18.02
C LEU A 113 0.47 1.65 -18.12
N ALA A 114 0.85 2.61 -17.28
CA ALA A 114 0.26 3.95 -17.28
C ALA A 114 0.48 4.66 -18.63
N LYS A 115 1.66 4.50 -19.25
CA LYS A 115 1.98 5.02 -20.59
C LYS A 115 1.12 4.37 -21.68
N LEU A 116 0.84 3.07 -21.56
CA LEU A 116 -0.01 2.35 -22.52
C LEU A 116 -1.48 2.80 -22.43
N GLU A 117 -1.98 3.08 -21.23
CA GLU A 117 -3.37 3.51 -20.98
C GLU A 117 -3.66 4.95 -21.41
N GLY A 118 -2.69 5.86 -21.29
CA GLY A 118 -2.84 7.27 -21.67
C GLY A 118 -3.18 7.50 -23.15
N MET A 119 -3.15 6.46 -23.98
CA MET A 119 -3.42 6.52 -25.41
C MET A 119 -4.85 6.12 -25.80
N ASN A 120 -5.63 5.43 -24.95
CA ASN A 120 -7.04 5.06 -25.23
C ASN A 120 -7.76 4.67 -23.92
N SER A 121 -8.65 5.54 -23.44
CA SER A 121 -9.20 5.59 -22.07
C SER A 121 -10.19 4.49 -21.65
N LEU A 122 -10.04 3.25 -22.11
CA LEU A 122 -10.97 2.15 -21.76
C LEU A 122 -10.51 1.27 -20.61
N VAL A 123 -9.22 1.28 -20.25
CA VAL A 123 -8.64 0.47 -19.18
C VAL A 123 -8.44 1.31 -17.91
N ALA A 124 -9.53 1.87 -17.36
CA ALA A 124 -9.50 2.67 -16.14
C ALA A 124 -9.45 1.88 -14.80
N PRO A 125 -10.08 0.70 -14.63
CA PRO A 125 -10.13 0.02 -13.33
C PRO A 125 -8.77 -0.55 -12.87
N SER A 126 -7.85 -0.81 -13.81
CA SER A 126 -6.48 -1.28 -13.55
C SER A 126 -5.64 -0.30 -12.73
N ARG A 127 -5.84 1.03 -12.86
CA ARG A 127 -4.98 2.03 -12.20
C ARG A 127 -5.14 2.05 -10.70
N THR A 128 -6.38 2.06 -10.23
CA THR A 128 -6.68 2.05 -8.80
C THR A 128 -6.20 0.76 -8.15
N GLU A 129 -6.38 -0.38 -8.82
CA GLU A 129 -5.94 -1.69 -8.35
C GLU A 129 -4.41 -1.78 -8.34
N ALA A 130 -3.75 -1.33 -9.41
CA ALA A 130 -2.29 -1.29 -9.48
C ALA A 130 -1.69 -0.37 -8.42
N ALA A 131 -2.26 0.81 -8.19
CA ALA A 131 -1.81 1.74 -7.14
C ALA A 131 -2.03 1.15 -5.73
N SER A 132 -3.15 0.46 -5.50
CA SER A 132 -3.38 -0.25 -4.23
C SER A 132 -2.34 -1.36 -4.04
N LEU A 133 -2.12 -2.18 -5.07
CA LEU A 133 -1.16 -3.27 -5.03
C LEU A 133 0.28 -2.75 -4.81
N MET A 134 0.65 -1.61 -5.38
CA MET A 134 1.92 -0.95 -5.11
C MET A 134 2.04 -0.53 -3.64
N ALA A 135 0.99 0.09 -3.08
CA ALA A 135 0.98 0.45 -1.67
C ALA A 135 1.22 -0.76 -0.76
N HIS A 136 0.59 -1.90 -1.06
CA HIS A 136 0.83 -3.15 -0.35
C HIS A 136 2.25 -3.69 -0.55
N CYS A 137 2.79 -3.64 -1.77
CA CYS A 137 4.17 -4.05 -2.02
C CYS A 137 5.18 -3.21 -1.23
N LEU A 138 4.97 -1.90 -1.14
CA LEU A 138 5.80 -1.01 -0.32
C LEU A 138 5.68 -1.34 1.16
N HIS A 139 4.46 -1.64 1.64
CA HIS A 139 4.25 -2.05 3.02
C HIS A 139 4.94 -3.37 3.34
N LEU A 140 4.80 -4.37 2.46
CA LEU A 140 5.49 -5.66 2.57
C LEU A 140 7.02 -5.49 2.57
N ALA A 141 7.57 -4.64 1.70
CA ALA A 141 9.00 -4.37 1.66
C ALA A 141 9.50 -3.71 2.96
N GLU A 142 8.74 -2.77 3.51
CA GLU A 142 9.03 -2.15 4.81
C GLU A 142 9.00 -3.19 5.95
N LYS A 143 7.98 -4.06 5.97
CA LYS A 143 7.89 -5.15 6.96
C LYS A 143 9.04 -6.13 6.82
N ARG A 144 9.39 -6.51 5.60
CA ARG A 144 10.55 -7.36 5.32
C ARG A 144 11.82 -6.74 5.86
N HIS A 145 12.06 -5.46 5.63
CA HIS A 145 13.23 -4.74 6.16
C HIS A 145 13.27 -4.78 7.69
N GLN A 146 12.14 -4.51 8.35
CA GLN A 146 12.03 -4.57 9.81
C GLN A 146 12.36 -5.96 10.36
N LEU A 147 11.83 -7.02 9.73
CA LEU A 147 12.12 -8.41 10.10
C LEU A 147 13.58 -8.77 9.86
N GLN A 148 14.16 -8.33 8.74
CA GLN A 148 15.56 -8.57 8.42
C GLN A 148 16.50 -7.85 9.39
N SER A 149 16.20 -6.59 9.74
CA SER A 149 16.94 -5.84 10.76
C SER A 149 16.91 -6.58 12.09
N TYR A 150 15.73 -7.05 12.50
CA TYR A 150 15.57 -7.84 13.70
C TYR A 150 16.41 -9.15 13.68
N LEU A 151 16.43 -9.87 12.57
CA LEU A 151 17.26 -11.08 12.41
C LEU A 151 18.76 -10.77 12.48
N ASN A 152 19.19 -9.66 11.90
CA ASN A 152 20.58 -9.22 11.93
C ASN A 152 21.04 -8.87 13.35
N ASP A 153 20.17 -8.22 14.13
CA ASP A 153 20.44 -7.83 15.51
C ASP A 153 20.49 -9.04 16.46
N ALA A 154 19.68 -10.06 16.20
CA ALA A 154 19.49 -11.21 17.08
C ALA A 154 20.62 -12.25 17.08
N ARG A 155 21.57 -12.18 16.15
CA ARG A 155 22.76 -13.07 16.07
C ARG A 155 22.44 -14.56 16.29
N PRO A 156 21.67 -15.23 15.41
CA PRO A 156 21.25 -16.62 15.59
C PRO A 156 22.41 -17.63 15.75
N ALA A 157 23.60 -17.29 15.26
CA ALA A 157 24.80 -18.09 15.47
C ALA A 157 25.24 -18.15 16.94
N GLU A 158 25.06 -17.07 17.70
CA GLU A 158 25.41 -17.02 19.13
C GLU A 158 24.44 -17.88 19.94
N LEU A 159 23.13 -17.80 19.67
CA LEU A 159 22.13 -18.66 20.30
C LEU A 159 22.40 -20.15 20.09
N ARG A 160 22.82 -20.55 18.88
CA ARG A 160 23.17 -21.95 18.60
C ARG A 160 24.39 -22.40 19.43
N ARG A 161 25.38 -21.52 19.63
CA ARG A 161 26.54 -21.82 20.49
C ARG A 161 26.12 -21.92 21.95
N GLU A 162 25.25 -21.03 22.42
CA GLU A 162 24.69 -21.09 23.78
C GLU A 162 23.92 -22.38 24.03
N LEU A 163 23.10 -22.83 23.08
CA LEU A 163 22.38 -24.09 23.18
C LEU A 163 23.33 -25.28 23.35
N VAL A 164 24.37 -25.37 22.53
CA VAL A 164 25.40 -26.43 22.64
C VAL A 164 26.13 -26.35 23.99
N ALA A 165 26.43 -25.14 24.47
CA ALA A 165 27.08 -24.94 25.77
C ALA A 165 26.17 -25.35 26.94
N LEU A 166 24.90 -24.96 26.94
CA LEU A 166 23.92 -25.34 27.95
C LEU A 166 23.67 -26.85 27.97
N GLU A 167 23.62 -27.47 26.80
CA GLU A 167 23.48 -28.93 26.68
C GLU A 167 24.70 -29.65 27.29
N ALA A 168 25.91 -29.20 26.95
CA ALA A 168 27.14 -29.76 27.53
C ALA A 168 27.20 -29.56 29.06
N GLN A 169 26.76 -28.42 29.58
CA GLN A 169 26.68 -28.15 31.03
C GLN A 169 25.65 -29.04 31.73
N ALA A 170 24.49 -29.25 31.13
CA ALA A 170 23.47 -30.16 31.65
C ALA A 170 23.98 -31.60 31.73
N GLN A 171 24.77 -32.04 30.75
CA GLN A 171 25.34 -33.39 30.72
C GLN A 171 26.48 -33.58 31.74
N ARG A 172 27.35 -32.58 31.92
CA ARG A 172 28.50 -32.64 32.84
C ARG A 172 28.12 -32.49 34.31
N THR A 173 26.99 -31.85 34.60
CA THR A 173 26.59 -31.54 35.98
C THR A 173 26.03 -32.79 36.68
N SER A 174 26.59 -33.12 37.85
CA SER A 174 26.14 -34.23 38.69
C SER A 174 24.94 -33.89 39.59
N ASP A 175 24.75 -32.60 39.91
CA ASP A 175 23.61 -32.12 40.70
C ASP A 175 22.29 -32.18 39.91
N PRO A 176 21.27 -32.92 40.39
CA PRO A 176 19.97 -33.03 39.71
C PRO A 176 19.21 -31.70 39.61
N GLU A 177 19.32 -30.80 40.59
CA GLU A 177 18.61 -29.51 40.57
C GLU A 177 19.21 -28.58 39.51
N ALA A 178 20.53 -28.40 39.51
CA ALA A 178 21.23 -27.64 38.48
C ALA A 178 20.98 -28.21 37.08
N ARG A 179 20.98 -29.54 36.91
CA ARG A 179 20.63 -30.18 35.63
C ARG A 179 19.21 -29.82 35.18
N ARG A 180 18.23 -29.78 36.09
CA ARG A 180 16.85 -29.36 35.78
C ARG A 180 16.82 -27.90 35.30
N LEU A 181 17.56 -27.01 35.94
CA LEU A 181 17.64 -25.60 35.55
C LEU A 181 18.29 -25.41 34.18
N PHE A 182 19.40 -26.09 33.88
CA PHE A 182 20.02 -26.06 32.55
C PHE A 182 19.07 -26.57 31.46
N ARG A 183 18.32 -27.65 31.72
CA ARG A 183 17.31 -28.16 30.78
C ARG A 183 16.19 -27.16 30.54
N LYS A 184 15.73 -26.45 31.58
CA LYS A 184 14.73 -25.39 31.43
C LYS A 184 15.27 -24.23 30.58
N ALA A 185 16.51 -23.79 30.84
CA ALA A 185 17.16 -22.76 30.04
C ALA A 185 17.33 -23.19 28.57
N LEU A 186 17.72 -24.44 28.33
CA LEU A 186 17.81 -25.03 26.98
C LEU A 186 16.45 -25.01 26.27
N ALA A 187 15.37 -25.40 26.97
CA ALA A 187 14.02 -25.36 26.41
C ALA A 187 13.62 -23.93 25.98
N HIS A 188 13.85 -22.93 26.84
CA HIS A 188 13.58 -21.52 26.51
C HIS A 188 14.40 -21.04 25.30
N LYS A 189 15.71 -21.34 25.26
CA LYS A 189 16.57 -20.98 24.13
C LYS A 189 16.20 -21.69 22.83
N THR A 190 15.65 -22.90 22.93
CA THR A 190 15.16 -23.65 21.76
C THR A 190 13.90 -23.01 21.19
N GLU A 191 12.97 -22.59 22.05
CA GLU A 191 11.77 -21.84 21.65
C GLU A 191 12.14 -20.48 21.02
N GLU A 192 13.15 -19.80 21.58
CA GLU A 192 13.71 -18.57 21.00
C GLU A 192 14.24 -18.82 19.57
N LEU A 193 15.03 -19.88 19.37
CA LEU A 193 15.55 -20.26 18.05
C LEU A 193 14.43 -20.62 17.06
N GLN A 194 13.38 -21.32 17.50
CA GLN A 194 12.21 -21.61 16.67
C GLN A 194 11.50 -20.32 16.25
N SER A 195 11.41 -19.34 17.15
CA SER A 195 10.84 -18.02 16.84
C SER A 195 11.64 -17.30 15.76
N TYR A 196 12.97 -17.36 15.78
CA TYR A 196 13.80 -16.79 14.71
C TYR A 196 13.59 -17.46 13.36
N ARG A 197 13.48 -18.80 13.33
CA ARG A 197 13.18 -19.53 12.09
C ARG A 197 11.83 -19.13 11.50
N ALA A 198 10.81 -18.96 12.35
CA ALA A 198 9.50 -18.49 11.88
C ALA A 198 9.59 -17.08 11.24
N VAL A 199 10.47 -16.21 11.76
CA VAL A 199 10.73 -14.91 11.14
C VAL A 199 11.46 -15.04 9.80
N GLU A 200 12.47 -15.92 9.70
CA GLU A 200 13.16 -16.23 8.43
C GLU A 200 12.17 -16.75 7.37
N ASP A 201 11.29 -17.68 7.75
CA ASP A 201 10.24 -18.22 6.87
C ASP A 201 9.26 -17.12 6.41
N THR A 202 8.95 -16.17 7.30
CA THR A 202 8.09 -15.02 6.98
C THR A 202 8.77 -14.10 5.97
N VAL A 203 10.07 -13.81 6.13
CA VAL A 203 10.85 -13.02 5.16
C VAL A 203 10.83 -13.70 3.79
N ALA A 204 11.11 -15.01 3.73
CA ALA A 204 11.09 -15.76 2.49
C ALA A 204 9.70 -15.76 1.81
N ARG A 205 8.62 -15.81 2.61
CA ARG A 205 7.25 -15.70 2.10
C ARG A 205 6.96 -14.33 1.50
N ILE A 206 7.43 -13.24 2.13
CA ILE A 206 7.30 -11.88 1.57
C ILE A 206 8.06 -11.77 0.25
N ASP A 207 9.29 -12.28 0.19
CA ASP A 207 10.09 -12.30 -1.04
C ASP A 207 9.38 -13.04 -2.18
N GLY A 208 8.80 -14.20 -1.87
CA GLY A 208 7.98 -14.95 -2.82
C GLY A 208 6.80 -14.16 -3.36
N GLN A 209 6.10 -13.38 -2.51
CA GLN A 209 4.98 -12.54 -2.96
C GLN A 209 5.44 -11.36 -3.82
N LEU A 210 6.49 -10.65 -3.42
CA LEU A 210 7.03 -9.53 -4.21
C LEU A 210 7.50 -10.01 -5.59
N ALA A 211 8.13 -11.18 -5.65
CA ALA A 211 8.50 -11.82 -6.91
C ALA A 211 7.28 -12.21 -7.77
N ALA A 212 6.23 -12.75 -7.15
CA ALA A 212 4.98 -13.09 -7.84
C ALA A 212 4.31 -11.84 -8.42
N VAL A 213 4.24 -10.74 -7.66
CA VAL A 213 3.69 -9.47 -8.13
C VAL A 213 4.48 -8.91 -9.30
N ARG A 214 5.81 -8.92 -9.22
CA ARG A 214 6.69 -8.52 -10.33
C ARG A 214 6.40 -9.31 -11.60
N CYS A 215 6.29 -10.63 -11.50
CA CYS A 215 5.98 -11.50 -12.64
C CYS A 215 4.58 -11.22 -13.22
N ALA A 216 3.58 -10.99 -12.36
CA ALA A 216 2.22 -10.66 -12.79
C ALA A 216 2.18 -9.34 -13.59
N PHE A 217 2.83 -8.29 -13.10
CA PHE A 217 2.91 -7.02 -13.84
C PHE A 217 3.64 -7.16 -15.17
N ALA A 218 4.75 -7.90 -15.21
CA ALA A 218 5.47 -8.16 -16.47
C ALA A 218 4.60 -8.91 -17.49
N ALA A 219 3.86 -9.93 -17.04
CA ALA A 219 2.93 -10.67 -17.89
C ALA A 219 1.80 -9.77 -18.40
N LEU A 220 1.27 -8.88 -17.56
CA LEU A 220 0.21 -7.95 -17.90
C LEU A 220 0.65 -6.92 -18.94
N VAL A 221 1.85 -6.34 -18.79
CA VAL A 221 2.47 -5.48 -19.82
C VAL A 221 2.58 -6.24 -21.14
N GLY A 222 3.08 -7.48 -21.12
CA GLY A 222 3.19 -8.31 -22.32
C GLY A 222 1.84 -8.62 -22.99
N LYS A 223 0.80 -8.92 -22.20
CA LYS A 223 -0.57 -9.12 -22.69
C LYS A 223 -1.09 -7.86 -23.40
N ILE A 224 -0.99 -6.68 -22.77
CA ILE A 224 -1.47 -5.42 -23.34
C ILE A 224 -0.73 -5.05 -24.63
N VAL A 225 0.61 -5.19 -24.66
CA VAL A 225 1.40 -4.92 -25.87
C VAL A 225 0.99 -5.83 -27.02
N ARG A 226 0.77 -7.12 -26.75
CA ARG A 226 0.30 -8.08 -27.76
C ARG A 226 -1.10 -7.76 -28.29
N LEU A 227 -2.04 -7.42 -27.40
CA LEU A 227 -3.40 -7.04 -27.80
C LEU A 227 -3.39 -5.82 -28.71
N ARG A 228 -2.57 -4.82 -28.36
CA ARG A 228 -2.42 -3.62 -29.17
C ARG A 228 -1.81 -3.91 -30.54
N ALA A 229 -0.84 -4.83 -30.61
CA ALA A 229 -0.26 -5.24 -31.89
C ALA A 229 -1.25 -6.03 -32.76
N ALA A 230 -2.25 -6.66 -32.16
CA ALA A 230 -3.24 -7.47 -32.86
C ALA A 230 -4.44 -6.67 -33.40
N ASP A 231 -4.58 -5.38 -33.07
CA ASP A 231 -5.71 -4.50 -33.45
C ASP A 231 -7.09 -5.16 -33.24
N THR A 232 -7.20 -6.07 -32.25
CA THR A 232 -8.41 -6.84 -32.02
C THR A 232 -9.46 -6.00 -31.30
N THR A 233 -10.63 -5.85 -31.89
CA THR A 233 -11.85 -5.28 -31.29
C THR A 233 -12.42 -6.11 -30.12
N GLU A 234 -11.79 -7.23 -29.74
CA GLU A 234 -12.15 -8.07 -28.58
C GLU A 234 -11.57 -7.57 -27.24
N SER A 235 -11.50 -6.25 -27.03
CA SER A 235 -10.89 -5.67 -25.82
C SER A 235 -11.60 -6.08 -24.50
N GLY A 236 -12.93 -6.28 -24.53
CA GLY A 236 -13.71 -6.46 -23.31
C GLY A 236 -13.45 -7.73 -22.49
N THR A 237 -13.19 -8.88 -23.14
CA THR A 237 -12.96 -10.16 -22.43
C THR A 237 -11.60 -10.22 -21.75
N THR A 238 -10.60 -9.57 -22.36
CA THR A 238 -9.24 -9.59 -21.83
C THR A 238 -9.05 -8.61 -20.69
N ASP A 239 -9.71 -7.44 -20.75
CA ASP A 239 -9.71 -6.46 -19.67
C ASP A 239 -10.27 -7.06 -18.37
N GLN A 240 -11.35 -7.85 -18.48
CA GLN A 240 -11.93 -8.54 -17.33
C GLN A 240 -10.98 -9.60 -16.75
N ALA A 241 -10.33 -10.41 -17.60
CA ALA A 241 -9.38 -11.41 -17.13
C ALA A 241 -8.17 -10.77 -16.43
N VAL A 242 -7.71 -9.62 -16.92
CA VAL A 242 -6.62 -8.84 -16.31
C VAL A 242 -7.03 -8.27 -14.95
N ALA A 243 -8.22 -7.67 -14.86
CA ALA A 243 -8.75 -7.17 -13.60
C ALA A 243 -8.94 -8.31 -12.57
N GLU A 244 -9.42 -9.48 -13.01
CA GLU A 244 -9.54 -10.66 -12.14
C GLU A 244 -8.17 -11.15 -11.64
N ASP A 245 -7.14 -11.20 -12.50
CA ASP A 245 -5.78 -11.58 -12.12
C ASP A 245 -5.21 -10.60 -11.08
N LEU A 246 -5.36 -9.29 -11.29
CA LEU A 246 -4.90 -8.25 -10.36
C LEU A 246 -5.67 -8.29 -9.04
N SER A 247 -7.00 -8.47 -9.08
CA SER A 247 -7.85 -8.57 -7.91
C SER A 247 -7.47 -9.78 -7.04
N ARG A 248 -7.25 -10.95 -7.66
CA ARG A 248 -6.79 -12.15 -6.94
C ARG A 248 -5.41 -11.95 -6.31
N LEU A 249 -4.49 -11.31 -7.03
CA LEU A 249 -3.16 -11.01 -6.51
C LEU A 249 -3.22 -10.05 -5.33
N SER A 250 -4.03 -8.99 -5.42
CA SER A 250 -4.28 -8.04 -4.34
C SER A 250 -4.84 -8.74 -3.09
N ALA A 251 -5.84 -9.61 -3.26
CA ALA A 251 -6.41 -10.38 -2.16
C ALA A 251 -5.39 -11.31 -1.48
N ASN A 252 -4.52 -11.97 -2.25
CA ASN A 252 -3.45 -12.82 -1.72
C ASN A 252 -2.42 -12.02 -0.91
N VAL A 253 -2.04 -10.84 -1.40
CA VAL A 253 -1.12 -9.93 -0.71
C VAL A 253 -1.75 -9.40 0.59
N GLN A 254 -3.01 -8.99 0.54
CA GLN A 254 -3.74 -8.52 1.72
C GLN A 254 -3.89 -9.61 2.79
N ALA A 255 -4.21 -10.84 2.40
CA ALA A 255 -4.30 -11.97 3.32
C ALA A 255 -2.94 -12.29 3.99
N LEU A 256 -1.84 -12.10 3.25
CA LEU A 256 -0.50 -12.20 3.85
C LEU A 256 -0.25 -11.09 4.86
N GLU A 257 -0.57 -9.84 4.52
CA GLU A 257 -0.39 -8.70 5.42
C GLU A 257 -1.17 -8.88 6.72
N GLU A 258 -2.42 -9.37 6.65
CA GLU A 258 -3.24 -9.66 7.81
C GLU A 258 -2.64 -10.77 8.67
N SER A 259 -2.26 -11.90 8.06
CA SER A 259 -1.57 -13.00 8.76
C SER A 259 -0.25 -12.55 9.42
N LEU A 260 0.48 -11.65 8.77
CA LEU A 260 1.73 -11.10 9.29
C LEU A 260 1.48 -10.15 10.46
N ASN A 261 0.46 -9.30 10.35
CA ASN A 261 0.06 -8.41 11.44
C ASN A 261 -0.43 -9.19 12.67
N GLU A 262 -1.19 -10.27 12.49
CA GLU A 262 -1.58 -11.17 13.58
C GLU A 262 -0.36 -11.81 14.25
N THR A 263 0.58 -12.31 13.46
CA THR A 263 1.82 -12.94 13.98
C THR A 263 2.67 -11.94 14.76
N LEU A 264 2.78 -10.69 14.26
CA LEU A 264 3.49 -9.63 14.96
C LEU A 264 2.77 -9.16 16.22
N ALA A 265 1.44 -9.10 16.22
CA ALA A 265 0.64 -8.71 17.38
C ALA A 265 0.78 -9.73 18.52
N LEU A 266 0.63 -11.03 18.23
CA LEU A 266 0.81 -12.10 19.21
C LEU A 266 2.20 -12.09 19.87
N ARG A 267 3.21 -11.63 19.13
CA ARG A 267 4.57 -11.54 19.65
C ARG A 267 4.80 -10.30 20.52
N ARG A 268 4.09 -9.21 20.29
CA ARG A 268 4.19 -7.99 21.10
C ARG A 268 3.65 -8.19 22.52
N ASP A 269 2.72 -9.12 22.69
CA ASP A 269 2.03 -9.40 23.95
C ASP A 269 2.75 -10.45 24.83
N ARG A 270 3.87 -11.02 24.37
CA ARG A 270 4.73 -11.93 25.15
C ARG A 270 5.99 -11.22 25.62
#